data_AF-A0A3S4G1C6-F1
#
_entry.id   AF-A0A3S4G1C6-F1
#
_cell.length_a   1.000
_cell.length_b   1.000
_cell.length_c   1.000
_cell.angle_alpha   90.00
_cell.angle_beta   90.00
_cell.angle_gamma   90.00
#
_symmetry.space_group_name_H-M   'P 1'
#
loop_
_entity.id
_entity.type
_entity.pdbx_description
1 polymer ?
#
loop_
_entity_poly.entity_id
_entity_poly.type
_entity_poly.pdbx_seq_one_letter_code
_entity_poly.pdbx_strand_id
1 'polypeptide(L)'
;MNNRQTAMLIAGLVLVLAGPGTGQAAINVDRTRIIMSSDAKAVSVGLSNDSPDAPYLAQSWMEDSLGKATNILIALPPLQRIDAGKKIRVRIMRVENAGTAPLPADRESLFYFNVREIPPAPEDKNKNILQLATQSQLKLFLRPPRWRRRGTPRRRRCCWYSPPAGR
;
A
#
# COMPACT_ATOMS: atom_id res chain seq x y z
N MET A 1 33.43 -36.97 -10.34
CA MET A 1 32.20 -36.43 -9.70
C MET A 1 31.03 -36.74 -10.63
N ASN A 2 30.02 -37.49 -10.19
CA ASN A 2 28.99 -38.06 -11.07
C ASN A 2 27.96 -37.01 -11.56
N ASN A 3 27.48 -37.16 -12.79
CA ASN A 3 26.53 -36.24 -13.44
C ASN A 3 25.19 -36.08 -12.68
N ARG A 4 24.86 -37.05 -11.82
CA ARG A 4 23.70 -36.99 -10.92
C ARG A 4 23.92 -36.06 -9.71
N GLN A 5 25.15 -35.96 -9.21
CA GLN A 5 25.48 -35.08 -8.10
C GLN A 5 25.61 -33.62 -8.55
N THR A 6 26.14 -33.38 -9.75
CA THR A 6 26.14 -32.04 -10.35
C THR A 6 24.72 -31.54 -10.62
N ALA A 7 23.82 -32.41 -11.10
CA ALA A 7 22.41 -32.06 -11.31
C ALA A 7 21.67 -31.72 -10.00
N MET A 8 21.91 -32.47 -8.91
CA MET A 8 21.34 -32.16 -7.59
C MET A 8 21.88 -30.84 -7.00
N LEU A 9 23.17 -30.55 -7.19
CA LEU A 9 23.77 -29.29 -6.74
C LEU A 9 23.22 -28.08 -7.51
N ILE A 10 23.03 -28.21 -8.82
CA ILE A 10 22.44 -27.15 -9.65
C ILE A 10 20.97 -26.93 -9.27
N ALA A 11 20.20 -27.99 -9.06
CA ALA A 11 18.79 -27.88 -8.64
C ALA A 11 18.65 -27.22 -7.26
N GLY A 12 19.56 -27.52 -6.32
CA GLY A 12 19.61 -26.85 -5.00
C GLY A 12 19.93 -25.35 -5.11
N LEU A 13 20.89 -24.97 -5.97
CA LEU A 13 21.27 -23.57 -6.18
C LEU A 13 20.15 -22.73 -6.81
N VAL A 14 19.41 -23.30 -7.78
CA VAL A 14 18.27 -22.63 -8.42
C VAL A 14 17.12 -22.39 -7.43
N LEU A 15 16.91 -23.29 -6.47
CA LEU A 15 15.86 -23.15 -5.46
C LEU A 15 16.15 -22.03 -4.45
N VAL A 16 17.43 -21.76 -4.15
CA VAL A 16 17.86 -20.68 -3.24
C VAL A 16 17.70 -19.30 -3.88
N LEU A 17 17.91 -19.20 -5.20
CA LEU A 17 17.77 -17.93 -5.95
C LEU A 17 16.31 -17.54 -6.24
N ALA A 18 15.35 -18.46 -6.06
CA ALA A 18 13.94 -18.22 -6.30
C ALA A 18 13.15 -17.71 -5.08
N GLY A 19 13.84 -17.35 -3.98
CA GLY A 19 13.21 -16.81 -2.78
C GLY A 19 12.51 -15.46 -3.02
N PRO A 20 11.42 -15.16 -2.30
CA PRO A 20 10.72 -13.87 -2.43
C PRO A 20 11.65 -12.72 -2.04
N GLY A 21 11.84 -11.76 -2.94
CA GLY A 21 12.60 -10.55 -2.65
C GLY A 21 11.91 -9.71 -1.58
N THR A 22 12.59 -9.46 -0.47
CA THR A 22 12.14 -8.50 0.55
C THR A 22 12.56 -7.10 0.11
N GLY A 23 11.58 -6.24 -0.18
CA GLY A 23 11.85 -4.81 -0.41
C GLY A 23 12.27 -4.14 0.90
N GLN A 24 13.41 -3.47 0.89
CA GLN A 24 13.89 -2.66 2.02
C GLN A 24 13.31 -1.25 1.87
N ALA A 25 12.21 -0.96 2.57
CA ALA A 25 11.71 0.40 2.78
C ALA A 25 11.91 0.76 4.25
N ALA A 26 12.29 2.01 4.54
CA ALA A 26 12.45 2.44 5.92
C ALA A 26 11.09 2.53 6.60
N ILE A 27 10.09 3.13 5.94
CA ILE A 27 8.71 3.16 6.41
C ILE A 27 7.88 2.04 5.77
N ASN A 28 7.47 1.08 6.59
CA ASN A 28 6.59 -0.02 6.19
C ASN A 28 5.16 0.19 6.71
N VAL A 29 4.20 -0.25 5.88
CA VAL A 29 2.77 -0.21 6.21
C VAL A 29 2.32 -1.61 6.65
N ASP A 30 1.50 -1.70 7.70
CA ASP A 30 1.07 -2.97 8.28
C ASP A 30 0.18 -3.85 7.38
N ARG A 31 -0.30 -3.33 6.24
CA ARG A 31 -1.21 -3.98 5.29
C ARG A 31 -0.91 -3.55 3.87
N THR A 32 -1.36 -4.33 2.88
CA THR A 32 -1.21 -4.03 1.44
C THR A 32 -2.45 -3.42 0.79
N ARG A 33 -3.58 -3.44 1.49
CA ARG A 33 -4.85 -2.81 1.08
C ARG A 33 -5.70 -2.48 2.29
N ILE A 34 -6.53 -1.45 2.16
CA ILE A 34 -7.42 -0.98 3.22
C ILE A 34 -8.86 -1.20 2.75
N ILE A 35 -9.70 -1.76 3.61
CA ILE A 35 -11.13 -1.91 3.35
C ILE A 35 -11.85 -1.13 4.45
N MET A 36 -12.54 -0.07 4.05
CA MET A 36 -13.32 0.77 4.94
C MET A 36 -14.80 0.52 4.65
N SER A 37 -15.55 0.14 5.67
CA SER A 37 -17.00 -0.02 5.55
C SER A 37 -17.68 1.34 5.64
N SER A 38 -18.81 1.53 4.96
CA SER A 38 -19.51 2.82 4.92
C SER A 38 -20.04 3.28 6.29
N ASP A 39 -20.28 2.34 7.21
CA ASP A 39 -20.68 2.56 8.60
C ASP A 39 -19.49 2.98 9.49
N ALA A 40 -18.25 2.70 9.06
CA ALA A 40 -17.07 3.06 9.81
C ALA A 40 -16.73 4.54 9.57
N LYS A 41 -16.69 5.33 10.64
CA LYS A 41 -16.25 6.74 10.60
C LYS A 41 -14.75 6.89 10.37
N ALA A 42 -13.97 5.89 10.79
CA ALA A 42 -12.52 5.90 10.65
C ALA A 42 -11.92 4.49 10.58
N VAL A 43 -10.73 4.38 10.00
CA VAL A 43 -9.87 3.20 10.01
C VAL A 43 -8.45 3.60 10.37
N SER A 44 -7.75 2.78 11.16
CA SER A 44 -6.35 3.02 11.52
C SER A 44 -5.42 2.12 10.72
N VAL A 45 -4.30 2.70 10.30
CA VAL A 45 -3.22 2.04 9.57
C VAL A 45 -1.94 2.20 10.37
N GLY A 46 -1.24 1.10 10.61
CA GLY A 46 0.05 1.10 11.28
C GLY A 46 1.18 1.44 10.31
N LEU A 47 2.06 2.36 10.70
CA LEU A 47 3.33 2.62 10.04
C LEU A 47 4.47 2.22 10.98
N SER A 48 5.48 1.51 10.49
CA SER A 48 6.71 1.21 11.23
C SER A 48 7.92 1.79 10.51
N ASN A 49 8.85 2.33 11.28
CA ASN A 49 10.19 2.63 10.79
C ASN A 49 11.08 1.44 11.11
N ASP A 50 11.45 0.68 10.09
CA ASP A 50 12.33 -0.48 10.19
C ASP A 50 13.80 -0.11 9.91
N SER A 51 14.10 1.19 9.71
CA SER A 51 15.48 1.69 9.72
C SER A 51 16.09 1.50 11.12
N PRO A 52 17.31 0.97 11.22
CA PRO A 52 17.95 0.68 12.52
C PRO A 52 18.39 1.96 13.25
N ASP A 53 18.80 3.00 12.52
CA ASP A 53 19.58 4.09 13.12
C ASP A 53 19.05 5.49 12.80
N ALA A 54 18.18 5.64 11.79
CA ALA A 54 17.75 6.95 11.31
C ALA A 54 16.26 7.23 11.57
N PRO A 55 15.89 8.44 12.06
CA PRO A 55 14.51 8.86 12.12
C PRO A 55 14.01 9.27 10.72
N TYR A 56 12.79 8.90 10.39
CA TYR A 56 12.15 9.25 9.12
C TYR A 56 10.88 10.07 9.36
N LEU A 57 10.58 10.97 8.42
CA LEU A 57 9.31 11.66 8.37
C LEU A 57 8.36 10.90 7.44
N ALA A 58 7.19 10.53 7.94
CA ALA A 58 6.13 9.92 7.16
C ALA A 58 5.08 10.98 6.81
N GLN A 59 4.96 11.30 5.53
CA GLN A 59 3.90 12.14 4.99
C GLN A 59 2.79 11.25 4.44
N SER A 60 1.54 11.50 4.83
CA SER A 60 0.39 10.71 4.40
C SER A 60 -0.74 11.57 3.84
N TRP A 61 -1.35 11.11 2.75
CA TRP A 61 -2.48 11.78 2.10
C TRP A 61 -3.37 10.80 1.35
N MET A 62 -4.53 11.29 0.93
CA MET A 62 -5.54 10.51 0.20
C MET A 62 -5.68 11.02 -1.23
N GLU A 63 -5.81 10.10 -2.18
CA GLU A 63 -6.07 10.37 -3.58
C GLU A 63 -7.34 9.64 -4.06
N ASP A 64 -7.99 10.20 -5.08
CA ASP A 64 -9.08 9.56 -5.80
C ASP A 64 -8.57 8.56 -6.86
N SER A 65 -9.49 7.92 -7.60
CA SER A 65 -9.13 6.97 -8.65
C SER A 65 -8.39 7.59 -9.85
N LEU A 66 -8.39 8.92 -9.97
CA LEU A 66 -7.70 9.69 -11.01
C LEU A 66 -6.33 10.21 -10.52
N GLY A 67 -5.92 9.89 -9.29
CA GLY A 67 -4.66 10.34 -8.70
C GLY A 67 -4.69 11.78 -8.18
N LYS A 68 -5.88 12.39 -8.04
CA LYS A 68 -6.02 13.74 -7.47
C LYS A 68 -6.21 13.65 -5.96
N ALA A 69 -5.57 14.55 -5.22
CA ALA A 69 -5.79 14.66 -3.79
C ALA A 69 -7.28 14.90 -3.48
N THR A 70 -7.83 14.12 -2.55
CA THR A 70 -9.26 14.17 -2.21
C THR A 70 -9.47 14.56 -0.77
N ASN A 71 -10.57 15.29 -0.52
CA ASN A 71 -10.99 15.69 0.84
C ASN A 71 -12.13 14.81 1.39
N ILE A 72 -12.58 13.80 0.62
CA ILE A 72 -13.64 12.87 1.04
C ILE A 72 -13.13 11.98 2.19
N LEU A 73 -11.86 11.58 2.11
CA LEU A 73 -11.14 10.84 3.13
C LEU A 73 -9.89 11.63 3.48
N ILE A 74 -9.58 11.73 4.77
CA ILE A 74 -8.39 12.46 5.24
C ILE A 74 -7.58 11.54 6.16
N ALA A 75 -6.26 11.51 5.95
CA ALA A 75 -5.30 10.80 6.79
C ALA A 75 -4.70 11.75 7.85
N LEU A 76 -4.82 11.40 9.13
CA LEU A 76 -4.31 12.16 10.27
C LEU A 76 -3.36 11.29 11.14
N PRO A 77 -2.21 11.82 11.58
CA PRO A 77 -1.60 13.08 11.17
C PRO A 77 -1.07 13.03 9.72
N PRO A 78 -1.13 14.14 8.97
CA PRO A 78 -0.65 14.17 7.58
C PRO A 78 0.88 14.15 7.46
N LEU A 79 1.61 14.54 8.52
CA LEU A 79 3.06 14.46 8.59
C LEU A 79 3.46 14.10 10.02
N GLN A 80 4.28 13.06 10.18
CA GLN A 80 4.72 12.60 11.49
C GLN A 80 6.15 12.06 11.44
N ARG A 81 6.96 12.43 12.42
CA ARG A 81 8.28 11.82 12.62
C ARG A 81 8.15 10.47 13.32
N ILE A 82 8.88 9.48 12.82
CA ILE A 82 8.98 8.12 13.36
C ILE A 82 10.46 7.83 13.61
N ASP A 83 10.84 7.67 14.88
CA ASP A 83 12.21 7.29 15.23
C ASP A 83 12.50 5.83 14.86
N ALA A 84 13.78 5.47 14.83
CA ALA A 84 14.24 4.14 14.46
C ALA A 84 13.56 3.02 15.28
N GLY A 85 13.09 1.97 14.59
CA GLY A 85 12.38 0.84 15.19
C GLY A 85 11.00 1.16 15.77
N LYS A 86 10.50 2.40 15.66
CA LYS A 86 9.21 2.81 16.24
C LYS A 86 8.05 2.56 15.29
N LYS A 87 6.86 2.45 15.89
CA LYS A 87 5.58 2.29 15.18
C LYS A 87 4.62 3.40 15.57
N ILE A 88 3.92 3.94 14.59
CA ILE A 88 2.85 4.93 14.77
C ILE A 88 1.58 4.45 14.09
N ARG A 89 0.46 5.14 14.36
CA ARG A 89 -0.81 4.88 13.68
C ARG A 89 -1.30 6.14 12.98
N VAL A 90 -1.63 6.01 11.71
CA VAL A 90 -2.34 7.01 10.93
C VAL A 90 -3.82 6.64 10.90
N ARG A 91 -4.68 7.60 11.19
CA ARG A 91 -6.13 7.45 11.17
C ARG A 91 -6.69 8.05 9.90
N ILE A 92 -7.34 7.23 9.09
CA ILE A 92 -8.07 7.67 7.90
C ILE A 92 -9.54 7.86 8.31
N MET A 93 -10.07 9.05 8.09
CA MET A 93 -11.41 9.44 8.50
C MET A 93 -12.23 9.89 7.30
N ARG A 94 -13.53 9.59 7.33
CA ARG A 94 -14.47 10.09 6.32
C ARG A 94 -14.99 11.46 6.72
N VAL A 95 -15.01 12.38 5.76
CA VAL A 95 -15.60 13.70 5.93
C VAL A 95 -17.02 13.66 5.38
N GLU A 96 -18.01 13.83 6.25
CA GLU A 96 -19.43 13.67 5.91
C GLU A 96 -19.96 14.82 5.02
N ASN A 97 -19.25 15.96 4.94
CA ASN A 97 -19.68 17.18 4.24
C ASN A 97 -18.59 17.79 3.33
N ALA A 98 -17.84 16.97 2.58
CA ALA A 98 -16.73 17.46 1.73
C ALA A 98 -17.16 18.24 0.46
N GLY A 99 -18.43 18.65 0.35
CA GLY A 99 -18.97 19.38 -0.82
C GLY A 99 -18.90 18.60 -2.13
N THR A 100 -18.62 17.30 -2.08
CA THR A 100 -18.39 16.44 -3.26
C THR A 100 -19.61 15.57 -3.55
N ALA A 101 -19.77 15.16 -4.81
CA ALA A 101 -20.87 14.30 -5.25
C ALA A 101 -21.04 13.06 -4.35
N PRO A 102 -22.28 12.63 -4.05
CA PRO A 102 -22.54 11.50 -3.18
C PRO A 102 -21.88 10.22 -3.71
N LEU A 103 -21.21 9.48 -2.84
CA LEU A 103 -20.54 8.25 -3.23
C LEU A 103 -21.55 7.18 -3.66
N PRO A 104 -21.27 6.40 -4.73
CA PRO A 104 -22.14 5.34 -5.18
C PRO A 104 -22.43 4.35 -4.06
N ALA A 105 -23.71 4.12 -3.79
CA ALA A 105 -24.11 3.19 -2.75
C ALA A 105 -24.16 1.73 -3.27
N ASP A 106 -24.16 1.50 -4.59
CA ASP A 106 -24.37 0.21 -5.28
C ASP A 106 -23.08 -0.58 -5.53
N ARG A 107 -21.93 0.09 -5.50
CA ARG A 107 -20.60 -0.48 -5.81
C ARG A 107 -19.54 0.02 -4.84
N GLU A 108 -18.42 -0.69 -4.75
CA GLU A 108 -17.26 -0.22 -3.98
C GLU A 108 -16.60 0.98 -4.70
N SER A 109 -16.18 1.98 -3.94
CA SER A 109 -15.40 3.12 -4.46
C SER A 109 -13.92 2.93 -4.15
N LEU A 110 -13.06 3.24 -5.12
CA LEU A 110 -11.62 3.10 -5.01
C LEU A 110 -10.98 4.44 -4.70
N PHE A 111 -10.13 4.44 -3.67
CA PHE A 111 -9.24 5.53 -3.29
C PHE A 111 -7.83 4.99 -3.13
N TYR A 112 -6.85 5.89 -3.09
CA TYR A 112 -5.47 5.55 -2.80
C TYR A 112 -5.01 6.26 -1.52
N PHE A 113 -4.45 5.49 -0.60
CA PHE A 113 -3.74 6.00 0.56
C PHE A 113 -2.25 6.01 0.23
N ASN A 114 -1.67 7.21 0.25
CA ASN A 114 -0.26 7.40 -0.05
C ASN A 114 0.50 7.67 1.24
N VAL A 115 1.67 7.04 1.35
CA VAL A 115 2.65 7.29 2.40
C VAL A 115 3.99 7.53 1.72
N ARG A 116 4.54 8.73 1.91
CA ARG A 116 5.88 9.07 1.46
C ARG A 116 6.80 9.13 2.68
N GLU A 117 7.91 8.42 2.61
CA GLU A 117 8.98 8.59 3.57
C GLU A 117 9.90 9.72 3.13
N ILE A 118 10.33 10.54 4.07
CA ILE A 118 11.28 11.63 3.84
C ILE A 118 12.50 11.31 4.72
N PRO A 119 13.66 11.00 4.11
CA PRO A 119 14.89 10.73 4.84
C PRO A 119 15.41 12.00 5.54
N PRO A 120 16.24 11.85 6.58
CA PRO A 120 16.92 12.99 7.18
C PRO A 120 17.87 13.66 6.18
N ALA A 121 18.12 14.95 6.40
CA ALA A 121 19.09 15.68 5.62
C ALA A 121 20.48 15.02 5.75
N PRO A 122 21.28 14.96 4.69
CA PRO A 122 22.61 14.38 4.75
C PRO A 122 23.53 15.30 5.58
N GLU A 123 24.43 14.70 6.35
CA GLU A 123 25.36 15.43 7.24
C GLU A 123 26.33 16.30 6.43
N ASP A 124 26.86 15.76 5.33
CA ASP A 124 27.80 16.44 4.44
C ASP A 124 27.10 17.09 3.25
N LYS A 125 26.85 18.42 3.33
CA LYS A 125 26.26 19.19 2.23
C LYS A 125 27.21 19.47 1.06
N ASN A 126 28.51 19.25 1.24
CA ASN A 126 29.55 19.54 0.25
C ASN A 126 29.83 18.37 -0.70
N LYS A 127 29.10 17.26 -0.58
CA LYS A 127 29.22 16.08 -1.45
C LYS A 127 28.00 16.00 -2.37
N ASN A 128 28.21 15.53 -3.61
CA ASN A 128 27.11 15.21 -4.52
C ASN A 128 26.42 13.93 -4.06
N ILE A 129 25.34 14.09 -3.28
CA ILE A 129 24.59 12.97 -2.70
C ILE A 129 23.23 12.86 -3.41
N LEU A 130 22.95 11.66 -3.95
CA LEU A 130 21.62 11.29 -4.40
C LEU A 130 20.82 10.74 -3.21
N GLN A 131 19.72 11.41 -2.87
CA GLN A 131 18.77 10.92 -1.86
C GLN A 131 17.53 10.32 -2.53
N LEU A 132 17.17 9.10 -2.12
CA LEU A 132 15.97 8.43 -2.57
C LEU A 132 14.90 8.50 -1.47
N ALA A 133 13.70 8.94 -1.85
CA ALA A 133 12.51 8.91 -1.01
C ALA A 133 11.52 7.92 -1.62
N THR A 134 11.12 6.89 -0.88
CA THR A 134 10.12 5.94 -1.37
C THR A 134 8.70 6.41 -1.07
N GLN A 135 7.77 6.06 -1.97
CA GLN A 135 6.36 6.33 -1.80
C GLN A 135 5.58 5.02 -1.93
N SER A 136 4.90 4.64 -0.86
CA SER A 136 3.98 3.52 -0.81
C SER A 136 2.57 4.00 -1.15
N GLN A 137 1.97 3.44 -2.19
CA GLN A 137 0.59 3.72 -2.59
C GLN A 137 -0.27 2.47 -2.37
N LEU A 138 -1.28 2.59 -1.50
CA LEU A 138 -2.15 1.49 -1.11
C LEU A 138 -3.58 1.73 -1.58
N LYS A 139 -4.23 0.68 -2.06
CA LYS A 139 -5.65 0.75 -2.45
C LYS A 139 -6.54 0.76 -1.21
N LEU A 140 -7.42 1.74 -1.12
CA LEU A 140 -8.49 1.83 -0.14
C LEU A 140 -9.84 1.61 -0.84
N PHE A 141 -10.54 0.55 -0.44
CA PHE A 141 -11.88 0.24 -0.91
C PHE A 141 -12.91 0.72 0.10
N LEU A 142 -13.74 1.68 -0.30
CA LEU A 142 -14.91 2.08 0.48
C LEU A 142 -16.09 1.18 0.10
N ARG A 143 -16.52 0.34 1.03
CA ARG A 143 -17.56 -0.66 0.84
C ARG A 143 -18.93 -0.15 1.33
N PRO A 144 -19.97 -0.17 0.48
CA PRO A 144 -21.32 0.21 0.90
C PRO A 144 -21.95 -0.81 1.86
N PRO A 145 -22.97 -0.41 2.65
CA PRO A 145 -23.47 -1.23 3.77
C PRO A 145 -24.23 -2.46 3.27
N ARG A 146 -24.83 -2.37 2.08
CA ARG A 146 -25.57 -3.46 1.43
C ARG A 146 -24.72 -4.68 1.06
N TRP A 147 -23.39 -4.59 1.16
CA TRP A 147 -22.45 -5.69 0.84
C TRP A 147 -21.95 -6.45 2.09
N ARG A 148 -22.70 -6.47 3.20
CA ARG A 148 -22.34 -7.33 4.34
C ARG A 148 -22.46 -8.82 3.96
N ARG A 149 -21.32 -9.44 3.63
CA ARG A 149 -21.02 -10.89 3.52
C ARG A 149 -22.17 -11.80 3.04
N ARG A 150 -22.10 -12.23 1.78
CA ARG A 150 -22.13 -13.67 1.47
C ARG A 150 -20.70 -14.09 1.13
N GLY A 151 -20.10 -14.90 1.98
CA GLY A 151 -18.72 -15.40 1.87
C GLY A 151 -18.50 -16.39 0.72
N THR A 152 -19.15 -16.20 -0.41
CA THR A 152 -18.87 -16.96 -1.63
C THR A 152 -17.75 -16.28 -2.39
N PRO A 153 -16.61 -16.95 -2.66
CA PRO A 153 -15.57 -16.38 -3.51
C PRO A 153 -16.17 -16.05 -4.87
N ARG A 154 -16.29 -14.76 -5.20
CA ARG A 154 -16.68 -14.28 -6.54
C ARG A 154 -15.56 -14.50 -7.58
N ARG A 155 -14.67 -15.48 -7.34
CA ARG A 155 -13.63 -15.94 -8.25
C ARG A 155 -14.19 -16.63 -9.50
N ARG A 156 -15.47 -17.03 -9.50
CA ARG A 156 -16.12 -17.77 -10.60
C ARG A 156 -16.88 -16.91 -11.63
N ARG A 157 -16.76 -15.57 -11.58
CA ARG A 157 -17.41 -14.65 -12.55
C ARG A 157 -16.41 -13.81 -13.35
N CYS A 158 -15.18 -14.29 -13.50
CA CYS A 158 -14.31 -13.79 -14.57
C CYS A 158 -14.67 -14.58 -15.82
N CYS A 159 -15.67 -14.11 -16.57
CA CYS A 159 -15.94 -14.67 -17.88
C CYS A 159 -14.88 -14.12 -18.84
N TRP A 160 -14.02 -15.00 -19.35
CA TRP A 160 -13.13 -14.64 -20.44
C TRP A 160 -13.98 -14.51 -21.70
N TYR A 161 -13.96 -13.32 -22.31
CA TYR A 161 -14.53 -13.12 -23.63
C TYR A 161 -13.48 -13.54 -24.67
N SER A 162 -13.75 -14.62 -25.40
CA SER A 162 -12.96 -14.99 -26.58
C SER A 162 -13.67 -14.42 -27.81
N PRO A 163 -13.06 -13.48 -28.55
CA PRO A 163 -13.64 -13.01 -29.80
C PRO A 163 -13.75 -14.18 -30.79
N PRO A 164 -14.85 -14.29 -31.56
CA PRO A 164 -14.93 -15.29 -32.62
C PRO A 164 -13.82 -15.04 -33.65
N ALA A 165 -13.10 -16.10 -34.03
CA ALA A 165 -12.11 -16.02 -35.11
C ALA A 165 -12.83 -15.59 -36.39
N GLY A 166 -12.45 -14.43 -36.93
CA GLY A 166 -12.93 -13.95 -38.21
C GLY A 166 -12.63 -14.97 -39.30
N ARG A 167 -13.61 -15.22 -40.17
CA ARG A 167 -13.45 -15.98 -41.41
C ARG A 167 -12.88 -15.10 -42.49
#